data_AF-A0A5Q0UGV9-F1
#
_entry.id   AF-A0A5Q0UGV9-F1
#
_cell.length_a   1.000
_cell.length_b   1.000
_cell.length_c   1.000
_cell.angle_alpha   90.00
_cell.angle_beta   90.00
_cell.angle_gamma   90.00
#
_symmetry.space_group_name_H-M   'P 1'
#
loop_
_entity.id
_entity.type
_entity.pdbx_description
1 polymer ?
#
loop_
_entity_poly.entity_id
_entity_poly.type
_entity_poly.pdbx_seq_one_letter_code
_entity_poly.pdbx_strand_id
1 'polypeptide(L)' 'MGTLKVEGDDELIRKFKQKAREEYGQKRGSIKKATMDLIEKWVEQDEKVDWGALRGAIDSDKTSTELEDEAWKKVD' A
#
# COMPACT_ATOMS: atom_id res chain seq x y z
N MET A 1 -3.88 9.87 12.28
CA MET A 1 -3.29 9.87 10.92
C MET A 1 -2.04 9.02 11.00
N GLY A 2 -1.96 7.92 10.27
CA GLY A 2 -0.83 6.98 10.34
C GLY A 2 0.43 7.51 9.64
N THR A 3 1.58 6.92 9.97
CA THR A 3 2.87 7.20 9.31
C THR A 3 3.24 6.03 8.41
N LEU A 4 3.56 6.32 7.14
CA LEU A 4 4.05 5.34 6.18
C LEU A 4 5.55 5.56 5.97
N LYS A 5 6.36 4.55 6.22
CA LYS A 5 7.81 4.56 5.97
C LYS A 5 8.08 3.71 4.72
N VAL A 6 8.78 4.29 3.76
CA VAL A 6 9.19 3.61 2.53
C VAL A 6 10.70 3.52 2.53
N GLU A 7 11.20 2.33 2.23
CA GLU A 7 12.62 2.06 2.08
C GLU A 7 12.90 1.67 0.63
N GLY A 8 14.05 2.10 0.13
CA GLY A 8 14.49 1.90 -1.24
C GLY A 8 15.94 2.37 -1.37
N ASP A 9 16.58 2.00 -2.47
CA ASP A 9 17.93 2.47 -2.73
C ASP A 9 17.97 4.00 -2.91
N ASP A 10 19.11 4.59 -2.56
CA ASP A 10 19.29 6.05 -2.56
C ASP A 10 19.04 6.67 -3.94
N GLU A 11 19.39 5.95 -5.02
CA GLU A 11 19.21 6.43 -6.38
C GLU A 11 17.72 6.51 -6.76
N LEU A 12 16.94 5.48 -6.43
CA LEU A 12 15.50 5.44 -6.61
C LEU A 12 14.83 6.55 -5.81
N ILE A 13 15.19 6.72 -4.53
CA ILE A 13 14.65 7.79 -3.68
C ILE A 13 14.96 9.15 -4.28
N ARG A 14 16.17 9.36 -4.81
CA ARG A 14 16.57 10.61 -5.45
C ARG A 14 15.74 10.88 -6.71
N LYS A 15 15.63 9.90 -7.61
CA LYS A 15 14.85 10.00 -8.86
C LYS A 15 13.37 10.26 -8.55
N PHE A 16 12.80 9.58 -7.56
CA PHE A 16 11.43 9.77 -7.12
C PHE A 16 11.20 11.20 -6.61
N LYS A 17 12.05 11.70 -5.71
CA LYS A 17 11.94 13.08 -5.20
C LYS A 17 12.03 14.13 -6.31
N GLN A 18 12.89 13.90 -7.30
CA GLN A 18 13.01 14.79 -8.47
C GLN A 18 11.71 14.79 -9.28
N LYS A 19 11.24 13.62 -9.72
CA LYS A 19 9.99 13.46 -10.47
C LYS A 19 8.78 14.03 -9.73
N ALA A 20 8.66 13.76 -8.42
CA ALA A 20 7.58 14.29 -7.60
C ALA A 20 7.54 15.83 -7.60
N ARG A 21 8.71 16.48 -7.61
CA ARG A 21 8.77 17.96 -7.68
C ARG A 21 8.47 18.50 -9.08
N GLU A 22 8.85 17.76 -10.12
CA GLU A 22 8.54 18.12 -11.51
C GLU A 22 7.04 18.05 -11.79
N GLU A 23 6.36 16.99 -11.33
CA GLU A 23 4.93 16.78 -11.60
C GLU A 23 4.00 17.53 -10.63
N TYR A 24 4.33 17.57 -9.34
CA TYR A 24 3.45 18.13 -8.29
C TYR A 24 3.93 19.48 -7.74
N GLY A 25 5.02 20.02 -8.28
CA GLY A 25 5.60 21.30 -7.91
C GLY A 25 6.65 21.22 -6.78
N GLN A 26 7.41 22.31 -6.64
CA GLN A 26 8.55 22.44 -5.70
C GLN A 26 8.15 22.66 -4.23
N LYS A 27 6.86 22.78 -3.91
CA LYS A 27 6.38 23.13 -2.56
C LYS A 27 6.44 21.95 -1.59
N ARG A 28 6.47 22.26 -0.29
CA ARG A 28 6.28 21.26 0.78
C ARG A 28 4.99 20.48 0.53
N GLY A 29 5.09 19.16 0.44
CA GLY A 29 3.95 18.25 0.24
C GLY A 29 3.93 17.53 -1.11
N SER A 30 4.77 17.89 -2.08
CA SER A 30 4.82 17.21 -3.39
C SER A 30 5.18 15.73 -3.27
N ILE A 31 6.14 15.37 -2.42
CA ILE A 31 6.49 13.97 -2.11
C ILE A 31 5.28 13.22 -1.57
N LYS A 32 4.59 13.78 -0.56
CA LYS A 32 3.40 13.15 0.03
C LYS A 32 2.31 12.93 -1.03
N LYS A 33 2.07 13.93 -1.88
CA LYS A 33 1.06 13.85 -2.93
C LYS A 33 1.40 12.78 -3.97
N ALA A 34 2.65 12.76 -4.45
CA ALA A 34 3.13 11.75 -5.38
C ALA A 34 3.05 10.33 -4.79
N THR A 35 3.39 10.16 -3.50
CA THR A 35 3.28 8.85 -2.82
C THR A 35 1.83 8.38 -2.74
N MET A 36 0.89 9.24 -2.35
CA MET A 36 -0.52 8.85 -2.26
C MET A 36 -1.11 8.53 -3.63
N ASP A 37 -0.82 9.34 -4.65
CA ASP A 37 -1.29 9.12 -6.02
C ASP A 37 -0.75 7.80 -6.62
N LEU A 38 0.51 7.43 -6.34
CA LEU A 38 1.06 6.14 -6.72
C LEU A 38 0.35 4.97 -6.02
N ILE A 39 0.06 5.10 -4.73
CA ILE A 39 -0.67 4.06 -3.98
C ILE A 39 -2.08 3.91 -4.54
N GLU A 40 -2.80 5.02 -4.75
CA GLU A 40 -4.15 4.99 -5.34
C GLU A 40 -4.14 4.32 -6.71
N LYS A 41 -3.25 4.74 -7.61
CA LYS A 41 -3.12 4.13 -8.95
C LYS A 41 -2.76 2.66 -8.90
N TRP A 42 -1.90 2.25 -7.96
CA TRP A 42 -1.53 0.85 -7.80
C TRP A 42 -2.72 0.01 -7.31
N VAL A 43 -3.46 0.50 -6.32
CA VAL A 43 -4.68 -0.14 -5.81
C VAL A 43 -5.77 -0.20 -6.89
N GLU A 44 -5.89 0.81 -7.74
CA GLU A 44 -6.85 0.85 -8.85
C GLU A 44 -6.44 -0.03 -10.04
N GLN A 45 -5.14 -0.32 -10.20
CA GLN A 45 -4.62 -1.19 -11.25
C GLN A 45 -4.80 -2.67 -10.94
N ASP A 46 -4.80 -3.04 -9.66
CA ASP A 46 -5.14 -4.40 -9.25
C ASP A 46 -6.62 -4.67 -9.55
N GLU A 47 -6.93 -5.91 -9.95
CA GLU A 47 -8.30 -6.35 -10.22
C GLU A 47 -9.21 -5.86 -9.09
N LYS A 48 -10.41 -5.34 -9.43
CA LYS A 48 -11.37 -4.83 -8.43
C LYS A 48 -11.60 -5.89 -7.37
N VAL A 49 -10.87 -5.80 -6.26
CA VAL A 49 -11.05 -6.67 -5.12
C VAL A 49 -12.47 -6.44 -4.65
N ASP A 50 -13.31 -7.46 -4.78
CA ASP A 50 -14.67 -7.39 -4.27
C ASP A 50 -14.62 -7.47 -2.74
N TRP A 51 -14.37 -6.32 -2.12
CA TRP A 51 -14.38 -6.18 -0.67
C TRP A 51 -15.74 -6.58 -0.07
N GLY A 52 -16.82 -6.51 -0.85
CA GLY A 52 -18.14 -7.01 -0.46
C GLY A 52 -18.16 -8.53 -0.33
N ALA A 53 -17.53 -9.24 -1.26
CA ALA A 53 -17.35 -10.69 -1.18
C ALA A 53 -16.45 -11.12 -0.02
N LEU A 54 -15.48 -10.29 0.39
CA LEU A 54 -14.59 -10.59 1.53
C LEU A 54 -15.24 -10.29 2.90
N ARG A 55 -16.17 -9.33 2.96
CA ARG A 55 -16.78 -8.90 4.21
C ARG A 55 -17.75 -9.94 4.74
N GLY A 56 -17.37 -10.61 5.85
CA GLY A 56 -18.17 -11.69 6.44
C GLY A 56 -17.97 -13.04 5.75
N ALA A 57 -16.99 -13.17 4.85
CA ALA A 57 -16.63 -14.44 4.23
C ALA A 57 -16.03 -15.44 5.22
N ILE A 58 -15.38 -14.92 6.27
CA ILE A 58 -14.81 -15.73 7.34
C ILE A 58 -15.70 -15.55 8.56
N ASP A 59 -16.61 -16.49 8.74
CA ASP A 59 -17.35 -16.69 9.98
C ASP A 59 -16.62 -17.75 10.79
N SER A 60 -15.88 -17.32 11.80
CA SER A 60 -14.99 -18.16 12.58
C SER A 60 -14.87 -17.61 13.99
N ASP A 61 -14.88 -18.51 14.98
CA ASP A 61 -14.59 -18.18 16.37
C ASP A 61 -13.09 -17.87 16.61
N LYS A 62 -12.25 -18.09 15.60
CA LYS A 62 -10.81 -17.82 15.65
C LYS A 62 -10.51 -16.34 15.50
N THR A 63 -9.46 -15.91 16.19
CA THR A 63 -8.92 -14.55 16.09
C THR A 63 -8.18 -14.34 14.75
N SER A 64 -7.97 -13.07 14.36
CA SER A 64 -7.21 -12.70 13.14
C SER A 64 -5.85 -13.39 13.10
N THR A 65 -5.13 -13.44 14.22
CA THR A 65 -3.78 -14.03 14.31
C THR A 65 -3.80 -15.54 14.11
N GLU A 66 -4.78 -16.25 14.69
CA GLU A 66 -4.91 -17.70 14.49
C GLU A 66 -5.25 -18.06 13.03
N LEU A 67 -6.03 -17.21 12.37
CA LEU A 67 -6.36 -17.36 10.95
C LEU A 67 -5.14 -17.09 10.06
N GLU A 68 -4.35 -16.07 10.38
CA GLU A 68 -3.09 -15.76 9.68
C GLU A 68 -2.08 -16.91 9.81
N ASP A 69 -1.84 -17.42 11.03
CA ASP A 69 -0.91 -18.53 11.27
C ASP A 69 -1.32 -19.82 10.51
N GLU A 70 -2.62 -20.10 10.42
CA GLU A 70 -3.12 -21.26 9.67
C GLU A 70 -2.98 -21.09 8.15
N ALA A 71 -3.20 -19.88 7.64
CA ALA A 71 -3.00 -19.58 6.23
C ALA A 71 -1.52 -19.74 5.84
N TRP A 72 -0.60 -19.23 6.66
CA TRP A 72 0.84 -19.33 6.39
C TRP A 72 1.38 -20.76 6.43
N LYS A 73 0.83 -21.65 7.27
CA LYS A 73 1.19 -23.07 7.29
C LYS A 73 0.90 -23.83 5.99
N LYS A 74 0.05 -23.29 5.11
CA LYS A 74 -0.30 -23.92 3.82
C LYS A 74 0.58 -23.45 2.66
N VAL A 75 1.48 -22.49 2.90
CA VAL A 75 2.32 -21.86 1.87
C VAL A 75 3.75 -22.45 1.85
N ASP A 76 4.14 -23.21 2.88
CA ASP A 76 5.29 -24.12 2.89
C ASP A 76 4.92 -25.51 2.33
#